data_AF-A0A0F9RTN7-F1
#
_entry.id   AF-A0A0F9RTN7-F1
#
_cell.length_a   1.000
_cell.length_b   1.000
_cell.length_c   1.000
_cell.angle_alpha   90.00
_cell.angle_beta   90.00
_cell.angle_gamma   90.00
#
_symmetry.space_group_name_H-M   'P 1'
#
loop_
_entity.id
_entity.type
_entity.pdbx_description
1 polymer ?
#
loop_
_entity_poly.entity_id
_entity_poly.type
_entity_poly.pdbx_seq_one_letter_code
_entity_poly.pdbx_strand_id
1 'polypeptide(L)'
;MEKSTIGEHAKAYEPKQMKNISDLEVVSVQQVIKEEVKLDKDGEPYEVTFIVLPDLEGKNEEYRVPNSVLAQLKTMLKEKEDMKTFKVIREGEGLNTKYTVVPLE
;
A
#
# COMPACT_ATOMS: atom_id res chain seq x y z
N MET A 1 -0.11 -38.54 12.86
CA MET A 1 -0.85 -37.54 12.06
C MET A 1 -1.24 -36.43 13.01
N GLU A 2 -0.34 -35.47 13.21
CA GLU A 2 -0.59 -34.31 14.08
C GLU A 2 -1.66 -33.44 13.42
N LYS A 3 -2.85 -33.42 14.03
CA LYS A 3 -3.93 -32.50 13.66
C LYS A 3 -3.58 -31.14 14.25
N SER A 4 -2.93 -30.27 13.49
CA SER A 4 -2.86 -28.85 13.85
C SER A 4 -4.28 -28.33 13.97
N THR A 5 -4.63 -27.88 15.17
CA THR A 5 -5.98 -27.38 15.45
C THR A 5 -6.17 -25.99 14.81
N ILE A 6 -7.40 -25.63 14.43
CA ILE A 6 -7.73 -24.28 13.93
C ILE A 6 -7.21 -23.19 14.90
N GLY A 7 -7.19 -23.49 16.20
CA GLY A 7 -6.66 -22.59 17.23
C GLY A 7 -5.15 -22.31 17.13
N GLU A 8 -4.34 -23.22 16.56
CA GLU A 8 -2.91 -22.99 16.34
C GLU A 8 -2.66 -22.14 15.09
N HIS A 9 -3.45 -22.35 14.02
CA HIS A 9 -3.42 -21.48 12.84
C HIS A 9 -3.90 -20.05 13.14
N ALA A 10 -4.90 -19.89 14.02
CA ALA A 10 -5.40 -18.59 14.43
C ALA A 10 -4.37 -17.76 15.22
N LYS A 11 -3.45 -18.41 15.96
CA LYS A 11 -2.38 -17.73 16.70
C LYS A 11 -1.21 -17.29 15.82
N ALA A 12 -0.99 -17.98 14.70
CA ALA A 12 0.02 -17.61 13.70
C ALA A 12 -0.50 -16.58 12.69
N TYR A 13 -1.80 -16.27 12.71
CA TYR A 13 -2.38 -15.21 11.91
C TYR A 13 -2.02 -13.86 12.53
N GLU A 14 -0.82 -13.37 12.23
CA GLU A 14 -0.55 -11.94 12.36
C GLU A 14 -1.26 -11.25 11.20
N PRO A 15 -2.23 -10.36 11.44
CA PRO A 15 -2.71 -9.49 10.38
C PRO A 15 -1.51 -8.66 9.97
N LYS A 16 -0.85 -9.02 8.86
CA LYS A 16 0.21 -8.19 8.27
C LYS A 16 -0.38 -6.80 8.04
N GLN A 17 -0.11 -5.89 8.96
CA GLN A 17 -0.52 -4.51 8.84
C GLN A 17 0.39 -3.89 7.79
N MET A 18 -0.13 -3.77 6.58
CA MET A 18 0.51 -2.98 5.54
C MET A 18 0.58 -1.53 6.03
N LYS A 19 1.76 -0.92 5.94
CA LYS A 19 1.91 0.54 6.17
C LYS A 19 1.17 1.30 5.06
N ASN A 20 0.88 2.59 5.22
CA ASN A 20 0.33 3.36 4.11
C ASN A 20 1.45 3.95 3.27
N ILE A 21 1.26 4.05 1.95
CA ILE A 21 2.18 4.78 1.06
C ILE A 21 2.39 6.24 1.49
N SER A 22 1.45 6.84 2.24
CA SER A 22 1.59 8.20 2.79
C SER A 22 2.62 8.31 3.91
N ASP A 23 3.05 7.19 4.50
CA ASP A 23 4.12 7.17 5.50
C ASP A 23 5.51 7.32 4.84
N LEU A 24 5.59 7.18 3.50
CA LEU A 24 6.83 7.35 2.75
C LEU A 24 7.06 8.82 2.43
N GLU A 25 8.27 9.30 2.70
CA GLU A 25 8.68 10.66 2.34
C GLU A 25 8.86 10.84 0.84
N VAL A 26 9.36 9.81 0.16
CA VAL A 26 9.60 9.79 -1.28
C VAL A 26 9.35 8.39 -1.84
N VAL A 27 8.69 8.33 -2.99
CA VAL A 27 8.40 7.11 -3.73
C VAL A 27 8.81 7.31 -5.18
N SER A 28 9.49 6.32 -5.77
CA SER A 28 9.82 6.35 -7.19
C SER A 28 8.65 5.85 -8.04
N VAL A 29 8.43 6.47 -9.19
CA VAL A 29 7.42 5.99 -10.16
C VAL A 29 7.77 4.63 -10.76
N GLN A 30 9.04 4.23 -10.67
CA GLN A 30 9.53 2.95 -11.17
C GLN A 30 9.29 1.79 -10.19
N GLN A 31 8.67 2.06 -9.03
CA GLN A 31 8.38 1.02 -8.06
C GLN A 31 7.37 0.01 -8.62
N VAL A 32 7.67 -1.27 -8.40
CA VAL A 32 6.81 -2.36 -8.84
C VAL A 32 5.62 -2.46 -7.90
N ILE A 33 4.44 -2.19 -8.44
CA ILE A 33 3.18 -2.38 -7.76
C ILE A 33 2.78 -3.86 -7.80
N LYS A 34 2.31 -4.37 -6.67
CA LYS A 34 1.74 -5.71 -6.52
C LYS A 34 0.26 -5.60 -6.17
N GLU A 35 -0.52 -6.50 -6.73
CA GLU A 35 -1.96 -6.59 -6.52
C GLU A 35 -2.27 -7.97 -5.96
N GLU A 36 -3.05 -8.02 -4.89
CA GLU A 36 -3.47 -9.26 -4.25
C GLU A 36 -4.96 -9.18 -3.93
N VAL A 37 -5.68 -10.27 -4.17
CA VAL A 37 -7.09 -10.37 -3.76
C VAL A 37 -7.13 -10.89 -2.33
N LYS A 38 -7.62 -10.06 -1.41
CA LYS A 38 -7.83 -10.44 -0.01
C LYS A 38 -9.31 -10.50 0.31
N LEU A 39 -9.67 -11.28 1.32
CA LEU A 39 -11.02 -11.29 1.85
C LEU A 39 -11.11 -10.23 2.95
N ASP A 40 -12.11 -9.35 2.85
CA ASP A 40 -12.46 -8.40 3.89
C ASP A 40 -13.05 -9.13 5.12
N LYS A 41 -13.27 -8.41 6.23
CA LYS A 41 -13.98 -8.92 7.41
C LYS A 41 -15.36 -9.51 7.11
N ASP A 42 -16.05 -9.05 6.07
CA ASP A 42 -17.32 -9.62 5.61
C ASP A 42 -17.15 -10.84 4.67
N GLY A 43 -15.91 -11.23 4.36
CA GLY A 43 -15.62 -12.33 3.43
C GLY A 43 -15.75 -11.95 1.96
N GLU A 44 -15.89 -10.66 1.66
CA GLU A 44 -15.91 -10.16 0.28
C GLU A 44 -14.49 -10.03 -0.28
N PRO A 45 -14.23 -10.49 -1.52
CA PRO A 45 -12.93 -10.30 -2.16
C PRO A 45 -12.72 -8.83 -2.49
N TYR A 46 -11.65 -8.24 -1.96
CA TYR A 46 -11.18 -6.91 -2.32
C TYR A 46 -9.75 -6.98 -2.86
N GLU A 47 -9.52 -6.24 -3.94
CA GLU A 47 -8.19 -6.06 -4.50
C GLU A 47 -7.42 -5.06 -3.62
N VAL A 48 -6.28 -5.52 -3.09
CA VAL A 48 -5.34 -4.66 -2.39
C VAL A 48 -4.10 -4.48 -3.24
N THR A 49 -3.80 -3.21 -3.49
CA THR A 49 -2.60 -2.81 -4.21
C THR A 49 -1.56 -2.32 -3.21
N PHE A 50 -0.32 -2.79 -3.32
CA PHE A 50 0.78 -2.42 -2.43
C PHE A 50 2.13 -2.44 -3.14
N ILE A 51 3.09 -1.71 -2.61
CA ILE A 51 4.49 -1.73 -3.04
C ILE A 51 5.35 -2.32 -1.92
N VAL A 52 6.51 -2.87 -2.30
CA VAL A 52 7.47 -3.42 -1.35
C VAL A 52 8.75 -2.59 -1.40
N LEU A 53 9.12 -2.00 -0.26
CA LEU A 53 10.33 -1.18 -0.14
C LEU A 53 11.20 -1.67 1.02
N PRO A 54 12.53 -1.63 0.89
CA PRO A 54 13.42 -1.88 2.01
C PRO A 54 13.34 -0.72 3.01
N ASP A 55 13.12 -1.04 4.28
CA ASP A 55 13.24 -0.10 5.39
C ASP A 55 14.71 0.25 5.69
N LEU A 56 14.94 1.17 6.62
CA LEU A 56 16.28 1.57 7.10
C LEU A 56 17.09 0.39 7.64
N GLU A 57 16.44 -0.66 8.15
CA GLU A 57 17.09 -1.90 8.59
C GLU A 57 17.35 -2.91 7.45
N GLY A 58 16.99 -2.59 6.21
CA GLY A 58 17.13 -3.49 5.05
C GLY A 58 16.05 -4.58 4.98
N LYS A 59 15.01 -4.51 5.81
CA LYS A 59 13.86 -5.42 5.76
C LYS A 59 12.84 -4.94 4.73
N ASN A 60 12.26 -5.86 3.98
CA ASN A 60 11.20 -5.53 3.02
C ASN A 60 9.89 -5.23 3.75
N GLU A 61 9.35 -4.03 3.55
CA GLU A 61 8.09 -3.57 4.10
C GLU A 61 7.05 -3.34 3.01
N GLU A 62 5.81 -3.71 3.33
CA GLU A 62 4.67 -3.64 2.42
C GLU A 62 3.88 -2.35 2.69
N TYR A 63 3.81 -1.48 1.69
CA TYR A 63 3.11 -0.21 1.75
C TYR A 63 1.87 -0.26 0.86
N ARG A 64 0.68 -0.19 1.46
CA ARG A 64 -0.60 -0.14 0.77
C ARG A 64 -0.72 1.14 -0.05
N VAL A 65 -1.15 0.98 -1.29
CA VAL A 65 -1.43 2.07 -2.22
C VAL A 65 -2.95 2.14 -2.44
N PRO A 66 -3.63 3.20 -1.96
CA PRO A 66 -5.04 3.39 -2.23
C PRO A 66 -5.31 3.62 -3.73
N ASN A 67 -6.46 3.15 -4.21
CA ASN A 67 -6.88 3.38 -5.60
C ASN A 67 -6.92 4.88 -5.98
N SER A 68 -7.28 5.75 -5.02
CA SER A 68 -7.26 7.21 -5.24
C SER A 68 -5.86 7.76 -5.53
N VAL A 69 -4.80 7.15 -4.98
CA VAL A 69 -3.41 7.52 -5.25
C VAL A 69 -3.02 7.09 -6.66
N LEU A 70 -3.36 5.85 -7.05
CA LEU A 70 -3.08 5.33 -8.40
C LEU A 70 -3.77 6.15 -9.50
N ALA A 71 -5.03 6.52 -9.27
CA ALA A 71 -5.78 7.36 -10.20
C ALA A 71 -5.12 8.73 -10.39
N GLN A 72 -4.69 9.37 -9.30
CA GLN A 72 -3.95 10.64 -9.35
C GLN A 72 -2.59 10.49 -10.02
N LEU A 73 -1.83 9.46 -9.66
CA LEU A 73 -0.51 9.18 -10.25
C LEU A 73 -0.60 9.00 -11.77
N LYS A 74 -1.62 8.28 -12.25
CA LYS A 74 -1.88 8.09 -13.68
C LYS A 74 -2.14 9.42 -14.41
N THR A 75 -2.87 10.33 -13.80
CA THR A 75 -3.10 11.67 -14.36
C THR A 75 -1.81 12.48 -14.36
N MET A 76 -1.06 12.47 -13.26
CA MET A 76 0.20 13.21 -13.14
C MET A 76 1.26 12.74 -14.13
N LEU A 77 1.39 11.43 -14.35
CA LEU A 77 2.31 10.87 -15.35
C LEU A 77 1.94 11.24 -16.80
N LYS A 78 0.64 11.49 -17.08
CA LYS A 78 0.22 11.99 -18.39
C LYS A 78 0.58 13.46 -18.59
N GLU A 79 0.55 14.26 -17.52
CA GLU A 79 0.88 15.69 -17.59
C GLU A 79 2.39 15.97 -17.45
N LYS A 80 3.10 15.10 -16.72
CA LYS A 80 4.54 15.16 -16.47
C LYS A 80 5.17 13.79 -16.72
N GLU A 81 5.49 13.51 -17.98
CA GLU A 81 6.15 12.26 -18.37
C GLU A 81 7.56 12.09 -17.75
N ASP A 82 8.24 13.19 -17.38
CA ASP A 82 9.57 13.13 -16.75
C ASP A 82 9.52 12.94 -15.21
N MET A 83 8.34 12.82 -14.62
CA MET A 83 8.22 12.63 -13.16
C MET A 83 8.91 11.32 -12.74
N LYS A 84 9.90 11.41 -11.87
CA LYS A 84 10.66 10.28 -11.34
C LYS A 84 10.23 9.92 -9.93
N THR A 85 9.91 10.93 -9.13
CA THR A 85 9.59 10.74 -7.72
C THR A 85 8.35 11.53 -7.30
N PHE A 86 7.63 10.98 -6.33
CA PHE A 86 6.44 11.61 -5.77
C PHE A 86 6.32 11.27 -4.28
N LYS A 87 5.55 12.08 -3.57
CA LYS A 87 5.13 11.86 -2.19
C LYS A 87 3.62 11.76 -2.15
N VAL A 88 3.10 10.98 -1.21
CA VAL A 88 1.66 10.95 -0.93
C VAL A 88 1.43 11.65 0.40
N ILE A 89 0.59 12.68 0.38
CA ILE A 89 0.14 13.36 1.60
C ILE A 89 -1.22 12.80 1.98
N ARG A 90 -1.34 12.33 3.22
CA ARG A 90 -2.62 11.96 3.81
C ARG A 90 -3.11 13.12 4.66
N GLU A 91 -4.29 13.63 4.35
CA GLU A 91 -4.95 14.72 5.08
C GLU A 91 -6.30 14.23 5.62
N GLY A 92 -6.64 14.61 6.84
CA GLY A 92 -7.89 14.21 7.50
C GLY A 92 -7.82 12.89 8.25
N GLU A 93 -8.90 12.60 9.00
CA GLU A 93 -9.00 11.45 9.90
C GLU A 93 -10.32 10.69 9.66
N GLY A 94 -10.29 9.36 9.85
CA GLY A 94 -11.46 8.50 9.65
C GLY A 94 -11.98 8.53 8.21
N LEU A 95 -13.30 8.73 8.06
CA LEU A 95 -13.99 8.73 6.77
C LEU A 95 -13.62 9.92 5.88
N ASN A 96 -13.03 10.98 6.44
CA ASN A 96 -12.59 12.17 5.69
C ASN A 96 -11.11 12.10 5.30
N THR A 97 -10.51 10.91 5.29
CA THR A 97 -9.12 10.74 4.87
C THR A 97 -9.01 10.99 3.36
N LYS A 98 -8.25 12.01 2.96
CA LYS A 98 -7.90 12.32 1.59
C LYS A 98 -6.43 12.02 1.36
N TYR A 99 -6.14 11.37 0.23
CA TYR A 99 -4.78 11.16 -0.22
C TYR A 99 -4.50 12.08 -1.41
N THR A 100 -3.42 12.83 -1.36
CA THR A 100 -2.99 13.77 -2.41
C THR A 100 -1.61 13.36 -2.90
N VAL A 101 -1.44 13.18 -4.21
CA VAL A 101 -0.14 12.86 -4.82
C VAL A 101 0.59 14.16 -5.17
N VAL A 102 1.80 14.33 -4.64
CA VAL A 102 2.64 15.49 -4.87
C VAL A 102 3.91 15.06 -5.60
N PRO A 103 4.15 15.51 -6.84
CA PRO A 103 5.37 15.23 -7.58
C PRO A 103 6.53 16.00 -6.93
N LEU A 104 7.69 15.36 -6.81
CA LEU A 104 8.87 16.00 -6.22
C LEU A 104 9.86 16.39 -7.32
N GLU A 105 10.22 15.43 -8.18
CA GLU A 105 11.13 15.61 -9.32
C GLU A 105 10.58 14.93 -10.57
#